data_AF-A0A2H3AL51-F1
#
_entry.id   AF-A0A2H3AL51-F1
#
_cell.length_a   1.000
_cell.length_b   1.000
_cell.length_c   1.000
_cell.angle_alpha   90.00
_cell.angle_beta   90.00
_cell.angle_gamma   90.00
#
_symmetry.space_group_name_H-M   'P 1'
#
loop_
_entity.id
_entity.type
_entity.pdbx_description
1 polymer ?
#
loop_
_entity_poly.entity_id
_entity_poly.type
_entity_poly.pdbx_seq_one_letter_code
_entity_poly.pdbx_strand_id
1 'polypeptide(L)' 'AKLLLAVRCHIINEISALHFKAFNCADRLMCSLTGNDSVWGGQTLITVGDFRQVWDNMF' A
#
# COMPACT_ATOMS: atom_id res chain seq x y z
N ALA A 1 5.49 6.55 12.03
CA ALA A 1 4.80 5.48 12.78
C ALA A 1 3.47 5.92 13.39
N LYS A 2 3.44 6.88 14.34
CA LYS A 2 2.20 7.26 15.05
C LYS A 2 1.01 7.62 14.14
N LEU A 3 1.24 8.34 13.05
CA LEU A 3 0.19 8.71 12.10
C LEU A 3 -0.40 7.49 11.36
N LEU A 4 0.46 6.56 10.94
CA LEU A 4 0.07 5.32 10.25
C LEU A 4 -0.75 4.39 11.15
N LEU A 5 -0.45 4.38 12.45
CA LEU A 5 -1.20 3.59 13.43
C LEU A 5 -2.50 4.27 13.89
N ALA A 6 -2.56 5.59 13.85
CA ALA A 6 -3.73 6.36 14.29
C ALA A 6 -4.89 6.31 13.28
N VAL A 7 -4.59 6.09 12.00
CA VAL A 7 -5.61 5.98 10.96
C VAL A 7 -6.20 4.58 10.90
N ARG A 8 -7.50 4.49 10.61
CA ARG A 8 -8.23 3.21 10.47
C ARG A 8 -8.25 2.69 9.02
N CYS A 9 -7.96 3.57 8.06
CA CYS A 9 -8.01 3.29 6.64
C CYS A 9 -6.86 4.02 5.93
N HIS A 10 -6.15 3.28 5.08
CA HIS A 10 -5.15 3.81 4.16
C HIS A 10 -5.70 3.78 2.73
N ILE A 11 -5.48 4.85 1.98
CA ILE A 11 -5.87 4.93 0.56
C ILE A 11 -4.61 5.18 -0.27
N ILE A 12 -4.38 4.35 -1.29
CA ILE A 12 -3.30 4.50 -2.27
C ILE A 12 -3.93 4.72 -3.65
N ASN A 13 -3.75 5.92 -4.20
CA ASN A 13 -4.12 6.21 -5.59
C ASN A 13 -2.94 5.90 -6.54
N GLU A 14 -3.23 5.70 -7.83
CA GLU A 14 -2.28 5.28 -8.86
C GLU A 14 -1.43 4.07 -8.44
N ILE A 15 -2.07 3.04 -7.88
CA ILE A 15 -1.38 1.82 -7.44
C ILE A 15 -0.61 1.14 -8.59
N SER A 16 -1.03 1.37 -9.83
CA SER A 16 -0.36 0.91 -11.03
C SER A 16 1.06 1.45 -11.18
N ALA A 17 1.34 2.66 -10.71
CA ALA A 17 2.66 3.28 -10.73
C ALA A 17 3.56 2.77 -9.58
N LEU A 18 2.98 2.10 -8.58
CA LEU A 18 3.73 1.59 -7.44
C LEU A 18 4.40 0.26 -7.78
N HIS A 19 5.72 0.23 -7.74
CA HIS A 19 6.48 -1.00 -7.90
C HIS A 19 6.13 -2.01 -6.78
N PHE A 20 5.83 -3.27 -7.14
CA PHE A 20 5.37 -4.30 -6.20
C PHE A 20 6.29 -4.51 -4.98
N LYS A 21 7.62 -4.37 -5.15
CA LYS A 21 8.58 -4.43 -4.02
C LYS A 21 8.33 -3.33 -2.98
N ALA A 22 7.98 -2.11 -3.41
CA ALA A 22 7.68 -1.02 -2.50
C ALA A 22 6.38 -1.30 -1.73
N PHE A 23 5.36 -1.84 -2.41
CA PHE A 23 4.13 -2.32 -1.77
C PHE A 23 4.41 -3.37 -0.69
N ASN A 24 5.21 -4.40 -1.01
CA ASN A 24 5.58 -5.44 -0.05
C ASN A 24 6.40 -4.92 1.14
N CYS A 25 7.29 -3.95 0.92
CA CYS A 25 8.02 -3.31 2.01
C CYS A 25 7.09 -2.50 2.93
N ALA A 26 6.11 -1.79 2.37
CA ALA A 26 5.12 -1.05 3.13
C ALA A 26 4.23 -1.99 3.95
N ASP A 27 3.77 -3.10 3.36
CA ASP A 27 3.00 -4.13 4.06
C ASP A 27 3.76 -4.72 5.27
N ARG A 28 5.03 -5.12 5.07
CA ARG A 28 5.89 -5.61 6.16
C ARG A 28 6.09 -4.58 7.26
N LEU A 29 6.24 -3.31 6.89
CA LEU A 29 6.33 -2.22 7.85
C LEU A 29 5.03 -2.11 8.65
N MET A 30 3.86 -2.19 8.01
CA MET A 30 2.57 -2.15 8.69
C MET A 30 2.42 -3.31 9.67
N CYS A 31 2.70 -4.54 9.24
CA CYS A 31 2.63 -5.72 10.12
C CYS A 31 3.56 -5.59 11.33
N SER A 32 4.78 -5.09 11.13
CA SER A 32 5.74 -4.84 12.21
C SER A 32 5.26 -3.75 13.19
N LEU A 33 4.61 -2.70 12.69
CA LEU A 33 4.12 -1.61 13.53
C LEU A 33 2.86 -2.00 14.32
N THR A 34 2.01 -2.86 13.77
CA THR A 34 0.76 -3.31 14.41
C THR A 34 0.92 -4.58 15.24
N GLY A 35 2.02 -5.33 15.06
CA GLY A 35 2.18 -6.67 15.64
C GLY A 35 1.13 -7.66 15.13
N ASN A 36 0.71 -7.51 13.87
CA ASN A 36 -0.34 -8.31 13.25
C ASN A 36 0.12 -8.74 11.86
N ASP A 37 0.09 -10.04 11.59
CA ASP A 37 0.55 -10.63 10.33
C ASP A 37 -0.52 -10.65 9.22
N SER A 38 -1.72 -10.14 9.51
CA SER A 38 -2.74 -9.91 8.49
C SER A 38 -2.26 -8.86 7.48
N VAL A 39 -2.70 -8.97 6.23
CA VAL A 39 -2.40 -8.00 5.17
C VAL A 39 -2.58 -6.56 5.67
N TRP A 40 -1.59 -5.72 5.41
CA TRP A 40 -1.49 -4.33 5.82
C TRP A 40 -1.60 -4.09 7.33
N GLY A 41 -1.12 -5.04 8.14
CA GLY A 41 -1.25 -5.01 9.59
C GLY A 41 -2.69 -5.17 10.10
N GLY A 42 -3.57 -5.73 9.26
CA GLY A 42 -5.01 -5.88 9.55
C GLY A 42 -5.82 -4.59 9.46
N GLN A 43 -5.23 -3.51 8.93
CA GLN A 43 -5.95 -2.27 8.68
C GLN A 43 -6.67 -2.28 7.34
N THR A 44 -7.71 -1.44 7.22
CA THR A 44 -8.38 -1.25 5.94
C THR A 44 -7.42 -0.57 4.95
N LEU A 45 -7.28 -1.18 3.79
CA LEU A 45 -6.50 -0.66 2.67
C LEU A 45 -7.40 -0.56 1.44
N ILE A 46 -7.46 0.62 0.84
CA ILE A 46 -8.13 0.87 -0.43
C ILE A 46 -7.06 1.26 -1.45
N THR A 47 -6.99 0.52 -2.56
CA THR A 47 -6.11 0.84 -3.67
C THR A 47 -6.93 1.19 -4.90
N VAL A 48 -6.49 2.20 -5.65
CA VAL A 48 -7.13 2.67 -6.87
C VAL A 48 -6.04 2.92 -7.92
N GLY A 49 -6.29 2.55 -9.17
CA GLY A 49 -5.40 2.85 -10.30
C GLY A 49 -5.77 2.06 -11.56
N ASP A 50 -5.27 2.50 -12.71
CA ASP A 50 -5.37 1.78 -13.98
C ASP A 50 -3.98 1.28 -14.41
N PHE A 51 -3.81 -0.04 -14.46
CA PHE A 51 -2.53 -0.66 -14.86
C PHE A 51 -2.19 -0.44 -16.34
N ARG A 52 -3.16 -0.08 -17.18
CA ARG A 52 -2.91 0.21 -18.61
C ARG A 52 -2.25 1.59 -18.79
N GLN A 53 -2.52 2.55 -17.92
CA GLN A 53 -1.95 3.91 -18.02
C GLN A 53 -0.43 3.95 -17.85
N VAL A 54 0.15 3.02 -17.09
CA VAL A 54 1.61 2.97 -16.88
C VAL A 54 2.33 2.35 -18.07
N TRP A 55 1.65 1.48 -18.83
CA TRP A 55 2.18 0.91 -20.07
C TRP A 55 2.41 1.99 -21.13
N ASP A 56 1.51 2.98 -21.21
CA ASP A 56 1.57 4.07 -22.19
C ASP A 56 2.71 5.08 -21.93
N ASN A 57 3.32 5.09 -20.73
CA ASN A 57 4.42 5.98 -20.37
C ASN A 57 5.82 5.32 -20.46
N MET A 58 5.91 4.06 -20.89
CA MET A 58 7.18 3.33 -21.05
C MET A 58 7.67 3.25 -22.52
N PHE A 59 7.04 3.98 -23.44
CA PHE A 59 7.45 4.12 -24.85
C PHE A 59 7.59 5.58 -25.29
#